data_AF-A0A191WIH0-F1
#
_entry.id   AF-A0A191WIH0-F1
#
_cell.length_a   1.000
_cell.length_b   1.000
_cell.length_c   1.000
_cell.angle_alpha   90.00
_cell.angle_beta   90.00
_cell.angle_gamma   90.00
#
_symmetry.space_group_name_H-M   'P 1'
#
loop_
_entity.id
_entity.type
_entity.pdbx_description
1 polymer ?
#
loop_
_entity_poly.entity_id
_entity_poly.type
_entity_poly.pdbx_seq_one_letter_code
_entity_poly.pdbx_strand_id
1 'polypeptide(L)'
;MSIHVNVDNFARAETDRMFHDLQRNAGGVGRFLHNREPASVEEQAVIRMNRDTLYSFAVVDATAGATLTLPEHGDRYLSAMVVNEDHYIDAVFHDPGEYEITAERFGTPYVVVAVRTLVDPADPADIAAVAAIQDAISLATGADATPFESPEYDTASLDETRDALLALARNLTGFDRTFGAKHEVDPVRHLIGTAAGWGGLPSSEASYLGVDPRLPVGTYELTVADVPVDGFWSISVYNAKGFFEPNERGAYTVNNITGVRNADGSTTVRFGDYPADVPNAIPITEGWNYLVRLYRPRAEIADGSWTFPTLNV
;
A
#
# COMPACT_ATOMS: atom_id res chain seq x y z
N MET A 1 -13.38 -5.27 32.38
CA MET A 1 -12.68 -6.55 32.11
C MET A 1 -12.36 -6.50 30.64
N SER A 2 -11.09 -6.55 30.29
CA SER A 2 -10.65 -6.48 28.90
C SER A 2 -11.17 -7.69 28.10
N ILE A 3 -11.45 -7.47 26.83
CA ILE A 3 -11.94 -8.47 25.89
C ILE A 3 -10.75 -9.35 25.47
N HIS A 4 -10.81 -10.64 25.77
CA HIS A 4 -9.83 -11.60 25.28
C HIS A 4 -9.90 -11.70 23.75
N VAL A 5 -8.74 -11.66 23.09
CA VAL A 5 -8.64 -11.70 21.63
C VAL A 5 -8.18 -13.07 21.17
N ASN A 6 -8.87 -13.63 20.18
CA ASN A 6 -8.53 -14.88 19.53
C ASN A 6 -8.95 -14.82 18.05
N VAL A 7 -8.86 -15.93 17.33
CA VAL A 7 -9.20 -15.98 15.89
C VAL A 7 -10.63 -15.55 15.54
N ASP A 8 -11.58 -15.63 16.48
CA ASP A 8 -13.00 -15.30 16.24
C ASP A 8 -13.26 -13.79 16.20
N ASN A 9 -12.41 -12.99 16.88
CA ASN A 9 -12.58 -11.54 16.98
C ASN A 9 -11.34 -10.73 16.58
N PHE A 10 -10.24 -11.39 16.20
CA PHE A 10 -8.96 -10.75 15.91
C PHE A 10 -9.07 -9.67 14.83
N ALA A 11 -9.76 -9.94 13.72
CA ALA A 11 -9.83 -8.99 12.61
C ALA A 11 -10.44 -7.64 13.03
N ARG A 12 -11.48 -7.69 13.88
CA ARG A 12 -12.11 -6.52 14.48
C ARG A 12 -11.18 -5.85 15.49
N ALA A 13 -10.61 -6.62 16.43
CA ALA A 13 -9.72 -6.06 17.46
C ALA A 13 -8.47 -5.38 16.88
N GLU A 14 -7.86 -5.97 15.84
CA GLU A 14 -6.71 -5.39 15.16
C GLU A 14 -7.07 -4.14 14.37
N THR A 15 -8.25 -4.13 13.77
CA THR A 15 -8.75 -2.96 13.03
C THR A 15 -9.12 -1.82 13.97
N ASP A 16 -9.76 -2.10 15.10
CA ASP A 16 -10.06 -1.12 16.14
C ASP A 16 -8.77 -0.50 16.71
N ARG A 17 -7.72 -1.30 16.93
CA ARG A 17 -6.39 -0.81 17.31
C ARG A 17 -5.84 0.16 16.25
N MET A 18 -5.91 -0.21 14.98
CA MET A 18 -5.46 0.64 13.87
C MET A 18 -6.29 1.93 13.77
N PHE A 19 -7.61 1.87 13.94
CA PHE A 19 -8.50 3.03 13.94
C PHE A 19 -8.13 3.98 15.08
N HIS A 20 -7.94 3.46 16.29
CA HIS A 20 -7.51 4.26 17.44
C HIS A 20 -6.19 4.99 17.17
N ASP A 21 -5.17 4.28 16.68
CA ASP A 21 -3.86 4.88 16.40
C ASP A 21 -3.91 5.91 15.27
N LEU A 22 -4.60 5.60 14.16
CA LEU A 22 -4.77 6.52 13.03
C LEU A 22 -5.54 7.77 13.43
N GLN A 23 -6.65 7.63 14.18
CA GLN A 23 -7.43 8.76 14.70
C GLN A 23 -6.58 9.64 15.62
N ARG A 24 -5.83 9.03 16.56
CA ARG A 24 -4.95 9.76 17.46
C ARG A 24 -3.91 10.56 16.69
N ASN A 25 -3.27 9.94 15.69
CA ASN A 25 -2.21 10.57 14.90
C ASN A 25 -2.75 11.69 14.00
N ALA A 26 -3.98 11.55 13.47
CA ALA A 26 -4.67 12.60 12.72
C ALA A 26 -5.22 13.73 13.60
N GLY A 27 -5.20 13.57 14.92
CA GLY A 27 -5.72 14.55 15.87
C GLY A 27 -7.25 14.63 15.91
N GLY A 28 -7.93 13.51 15.62
CA GLY A 28 -9.39 13.36 15.76
C GLY A 28 -10.07 12.64 14.58
N VAL A 29 -11.34 12.27 14.78
CA VAL A 29 -12.20 11.71 13.71
C VAL A 29 -12.48 12.77 12.64
N GLY A 30 -12.69 12.34 11.40
CA GLY A 30 -13.00 13.20 10.26
C GLY A 30 -11.83 14.07 9.79
N ARG A 31 -10.61 13.81 10.28
CA ARG A 31 -9.41 14.58 9.92
C ARG A 31 -8.42 13.70 9.18
N PHE A 32 -7.82 14.26 8.14
CA PHE A 32 -6.70 13.62 7.47
C PHE A 32 -5.39 13.87 8.19
N LEU A 33 -4.64 12.79 8.40
CA LEU A 33 -3.19 12.84 8.51
C LEU A 33 -2.61 12.67 7.11
N HIS A 34 -1.74 13.59 6.68
CA HIS A 34 -1.02 13.50 5.41
C HIS A 34 0.46 13.21 5.66
N ASN A 35 0.96 12.10 5.12
CA ASN A 35 2.40 11.86 5.07
C ASN A 35 2.97 12.73 3.94
N ARG A 36 3.79 13.72 4.32
CA ARG A 36 4.36 14.72 3.39
C ARG A 36 5.68 14.32 2.77
N GLU A 37 6.24 13.20 3.22
CA GLU A 37 7.54 12.70 2.80
C GLU A 37 7.44 11.21 2.45
N PRO A 38 8.20 10.72 1.45
CA PRO A 38 8.32 9.30 1.17
C PRO A 38 8.84 8.53 2.39
N ALA A 39 8.44 7.26 2.53
CA ALA A 39 8.83 6.42 3.66
C ALA A 39 10.36 6.40 3.87
N SER A 40 10.82 6.80 5.06
CA SER A 40 12.25 6.90 5.39
C SER A 40 12.98 5.57 5.19
N VAL A 41 14.18 5.62 4.60
CA VAL A 41 15.05 4.44 4.47
C VAL A 41 15.90 4.20 5.72
N GLU A 42 15.96 5.17 6.63
CA GLU A 42 16.67 5.05 7.91
C GLU A 42 15.75 4.54 9.03
N GLU A 43 14.44 4.76 8.90
CA GLU A 43 13.42 4.40 9.90
C GLU A 43 12.36 3.47 9.29
N GLN A 44 12.72 2.19 9.13
CA GLN A 44 11.88 1.20 8.46
C GLN A 44 11.14 0.30 9.47
N ALA A 45 9.93 0.72 9.85
CA ALA A 45 9.12 -0.02 10.83
C ALA A 45 8.45 -1.29 10.27
N VAL A 46 8.35 -1.41 8.94
CA VAL A 46 7.67 -2.52 8.24
C VAL A 46 8.56 -3.01 7.09
N ILE A 47 8.58 -4.32 6.84
CA ILE A 47 9.31 -4.87 5.68
C ILE A 47 8.61 -4.48 4.37
N ARG A 48 9.37 -4.37 3.29
CA ARG A 48 8.87 -4.10 1.93
C ARG A 48 8.04 -2.82 1.81
N MET A 49 8.48 -1.76 2.48
CA MET A 49 7.82 -0.45 2.41
C MET A 49 7.71 0.05 0.96
N ASN A 50 6.65 0.80 0.73
CA ASN A 50 6.38 1.45 -0.54
C ASN A 50 6.94 2.89 -0.53
N ARG A 51 7.68 3.27 -1.57
CA ARG A 51 8.16 4.64 -1.80
C ARG A 51 7.57 5.27 -3.07
N ASP A 52 6.69 4.57 -3.77
CA ASP A 52 6.04 5.07 -4.99
C ASP A 52 4.89 6.04 -4.69
N THR A 53 4.31 6.01 -3.48
CA THR A 53 3.14 6.83 -3.15
C THR A 53 3.25 7.52 -1.80
N LEU A 54 2.78 8.76 -1.71
CA LEU A 54 2.47 9.39 -0.42
C LEU A 54 1.09 8.98 0.07
N TYR A 55 0.97 8.81 1.39
CA TYR A 55 -0.24 8.30 2.02
C TYR A 55 -0.99 9.41 2.75
N SER A 56 -2.31 9.28 2.82
CA SER A 56 -3.17 10.07 3.71
C SER A 56 -4.21 9.17 4.35
N PHE A 57 -4.52 9.40 5.62
CA PHE A 57 -5.42 8.55 6.38
C PHE A 57 -6.40 9.39 7.18
N ALA A 58 -7.67 8.97 7.21
CA ALA A 58 -8.67 9.51 8.12
C ALA A 58 -9.57 8.40 8.64
N VAL A 59 -9.87 8.42 9.93
CA VAL A 59 -10.98 7.66 10.51
C VAL A 59 -12.25 8.50 10.37
N VAL A 60 -13.33 7.91 9.87
CA VAL A 60 -14.58 8.59 9.55
C VAL A 60 -15.72 7.92 10.31
N ASP A 61 -16.51 8.71 11.05
CA ASP A 61 -17.81 8.30 11.55
C ASP A 61 -18.82 8.40 10.40
N ALA A 62 -19.32 7.24 9.96
CA ALA A 62 -20.23 7.10 8.84
C ALA A 62 -21.71 7.00 9.27
N THR A 63 -22.01 7.13 10.57
CA THR A 63 -23.37 6.93 11.12
C THR A 63 -24.38 7.99 10.65
N ALA A 64 -23.95 9.26 10.60
CA ALA A 64 -24.73 10.38 10.06
C ALA A 64 -24.42 10.66 8.57
N GLY A 65 -23.58 9.82 7.95
CA GLY A 65 -23.01 10.05 6.62
C GLY A 65 -21.86 11.05 6.62
N ALA A 66 -20.95 10.88 5.66
CA ALA A 66 -19.87 11.80 5.34
C ALA A 66 -19.66 11.85 3.82
N THR A 67 -19.05 12.91 3.32
CA THR A 67 -18.68 13.07 1.91
C THR A 67 -17.17 13.23 1.80
N LEU A 68 -16.53 12.29 1.09
CA LEU A 68 -15.14 12.40 0.65
C LEU A 68 -15.11 13.16 -0.67
N THR A 69 -14.28 14.20 -0.76
CA THR A 69 -14.01 14.89 -2.02
C THR A 69 -12.58 14.60 -2.46
N LEU A 70 -12.44 14.03 -3.66
CA LEU A 70 -11.15 13.88 -4.34
C LEU A 70 -10.97 15.02 -5.36
N PRO A 71 -9.87 15.77 -5.29
CA PRO A 71 -9.64 16.91 -6.18
C PRO A 71 -9.24 16.44 -7.58
N GLU A 72 -9.25 17.36 -8.55
CA GLU A 72 -8.60 17.14 -9.84
C GLU A 72 -7.10 16.85 -9.67
N HIS A 73 -6.60 15.81 -10.32
CA HIS A 73 -5.20 15.38 -10.22
C HIS A 73 -4.62 14.88 -11.55
N GLY A 74 -5.30 15.14 -12.68
CA GLY A 74 -4.87 14.75 -14.02
C GLY A 74 -4.66 13.24 -14.15
N ASP A 75 -3.64 12.83 -14.89
CA ASP A 75 -3.32 11.41 -15.13
C ASP A 75 -2.53 10.75 -13.98
N ARG A 76 -2.31 11.47 -12.87
CA ARG A 76 -1.54 10.94 -11.73
C ARG A 76 -2.32 9.82 -11.06
N TYR A 77 -1.66 8.70 -10.77
CA TYR A 77 -2.31 7.65 -9.98
C TYR A 77 -2.67 8.17 -8.58
N LEU A 78 -3.96 8.04 -8.25
CA LEU A 78 -4.52 8.23 -6.92
C LEU A 78 -5.48 7.08 -6.63
N SER A 79 -5.48 6.57 -5.40
CA SER A 79 -6.47 5.60 -4.93
C SER A 79 -6.90 5.93 -3.51
N ALA A 80 -8.19 6.16 -3.30
CA ALA A 80 -8.82 6.30 -1.98
C ALA A 80 -9.56 5.02 -1.63
N MET A 81 -8.94 4.20 -0.79
CA MET A 81 -9.45 2.93 -0.32
C MET A 81 -10.26 3.13 0.97
N VAL A 82 -11.45 2.52 1.05
CA VAL A 82 -12.29 2.55 2.26
C VAL A 82 -12.23 1.20 2.95
N VAL A 83 -11.77 1.18 4.20
CA VAL A 83 -11.66 -0.03 5.05
C VAL A 83 -12.68 0.07 6.17
N ASN A 84 -13.57 -0.90 6.31
CA ASN A 84 -14.54 -0.94 7.40
C ASN A 84 -13.95 -1.56 8.67
N GLU A 85 -14.68 -1.53 9.79
CA GLU A 85 -14.16 -2.03 11.08
C GLU A 85 -13.92 -3.56 11.10
N ASP A 86 -14.49 -4.30 10.17
CA ASP A 86 -14.27 -5.75 10.00
C ASP A 86 -13.14 -6.05 8.99
N HIS A 87 -12.36 -5.03 8.61
CA HIS A 87 -11.24 -5.09 7.66
C HIS A 87 -11.62 -5.44 6.21
N TYR A 88 -12.87 -5.24 5.82
CA TYR A 88 -13.29 -5.37 4.43
C TYR A 88 -13.08 -4.06 3.66
N ILE A 89 -12.80 -4.19 2.37
CA ILE A 89 -12.56 -3.09 1.44
C ILE A 89 -13.64 -3.12 0.37
N ASP A 90 -14.74 -2.41 0.62
CA ASP A 90 -15.89 -2.41 -0.28
C ASP A 90 -15.79 -1.37 -1.39
N ALA A 91 -14.83 -0.43 -1.32
CA ALA A 91 -14.61 0.56 -2.36
C ALA A 91 -13.15 1.05 -2.43
N VAL A 92 -12.69 1.28 -3.67
CA VAL A 92 -11.49 2.05 -4.01
C VAL A 92 -11.87 3.07 -5.08
N PHE A 93 -11.71 4.36 -4.77
CA PHE A 93 -12.01 5.46 -5.68
C PHE A 93 -10.73 5.99 -6.31
N HIS A 94 -10.77 6.32 -7.61
CA HIS A 94 -9.64 6.87 -8.35
C HIS A 94 -9.93 8.25 -8.89
N ASP A 95 -11.13 8.44 -9.46
CA ASP A 95 -11.45 9.66 -10.18
C ASP A 95 -11.70 10.85 -9.24
N PRO A 96 -11.55 12.09 -9.73
CA PRO A 96 -12.04 13.28 -9.02
C PRO A 96 -13.54 13.20 -8.81
N GLY A 97 -14.02 13.69 -7.66
CA GLY A 97 -15.45 13.73 -7.38
C GLY A 97 -15.80 13.68 -5.90
N GLU A 98 -17.09 13.65 -5.64
CA GLU A 98 -17.67 13.51 -4.31
C GLU A 98 -18.20 12.08 -4.12
N TYR A 99 -17.84 11.48 -3.00
CA TYR A 99 -18.15 10.09 -2.66
C TYR A 99 -18.81 10.02 -1.29
N GLU A 100 -20.03 9.48 -1.25
CA GLU A 100 -20.75 9.26 -0.01
C GLU A 100 -20.16 8.08 0.78
N ILE A 101 -19.91 8.34 2.06
CA ILE A 101 -19.44 7.40 3.07
C ILE A 101 -20.53 7.25 4.13
N THR A 102 -21.24 6.11 4.11
CA THR A 102 -22.34 5.82 5.02
C THR A 102 -22.18 4.44 5.65
N ALA A 103 -22.66 4.28 6.89
CA ALA A 103 -22.64 2.99 7.59
C ALA A 103 -23.51 1.94 6.87
N GLU A 104 -24.57 2.35 6.17
CA GLU A 104 -25.39 1.45 5.33
C GLU A 104 -24.56 0.86 4.18
N ARG A 105 -23.73 1.68 3.53
CA ARG A 105 -22.91 1.25 2.39
C ARG A 105 -21.74 0.36 2.81
N PHE A 106 -21.07 0.71 3.90
CA PHE A 106 -19.82 0.05 4.34
C PHE A 106 -20.00 -0.95 5.48
N GLY A 107 -21.23 -1.11 5.98
CA GLY A 107 -21.62 -2.15 6.93
C GLY A 107 -21.24 -1.90 8.39
N THR A 108 -20.40 -0.89 8.68
CA THR A 108 -19.97 -0.55 10.05
C THR A 108 -20.08 0.95 10.32
N PRO A 109 -20.30 1.36 11.59
CA PRO A 109 -20.36 2.77 11.98
C PRO A 109 -19.13 3.59 11.61
N TYR A 110 -17.94 3.01 11.70
CA TYR A 110 -16.69 3.70 11.37
C TYR A 110 -16.01 3.07 10.16
N VAL A 111 -15.27 3.89 9.42
CA VAL A 111 -14.38 3.43 8.35
C VAL A 111 -13.06 4.19 8.39
N VAL A 112 -12.01 3.63 7.80
CA VAL A 112 -10.79 4.35 7.44
C VAL A 112 -10.80 4.65 5.95
N VAL A 113 -10.56 5.90 5.60
CA VAL A 113 -10.20 6.32 4.23
C VAL A 113 -8.69 6.40 4.15
N ALA A 114 -8.09 5.53 3.34
CA ALA A 114 -6.65 5.50 3.08
C ALA A 114 -6.36 5.89 1.63
N VAL A 115 -5.78 7.07 1.43
CA VAL A 115 -5.43 7.61 0.11
C VAL A 115 -3.96 7.36 -0.19
N ARG A 116 -3.66 6.90 -1.41
CA ARG A 116 -2.31 6.78 -1.96
C ARG A 116 -2.22 7.64 -3.20
N THR A 117 -1.21 8.52 -3.27
CA THR A 117 -0.97 9.36 -4.44
C THR A 117 0.44 9.12 -4.94
N LEU A 118 0.60 8.77 -6.22
CA LEU A 118 1.91 8.55 -6.86
C LEU A 118 2.80 9.78 -6.70
N VAL A 119 4.06 9.56 -6.35
CA VAL A 119 5.08 10.59 -6.18
C VAL A 119 6.38 10.14 -6.81
N ASP A 120 7.13 11.08 -7.38
CA ASP A 120 8.57 10.90 -7.61
C ASP A 120 9.31 11.23 -6.31
N PRO A 121 9.82 10.23 -5.57
CA PRO A 121 10.48 10.48 -4.29
C PRO A 121 11.84 11.19 -4.45
N ALA A 122 12.37 11.32 -5.67
CA ALA A 122 13.63 12.01 -5.96
C ALA A 122 13.45 13.46 -6.41
N ASP A 123 12.21 13.91 -6.70
CA ASP A 123 11.91 15.27 -7.13
C ASP A 123 11.15 16.05 -6.03
N PRO A 124 11.80 16.99 -5.33
CA PRO A 124 11.15 17.83 -4.33
C PRO A 124 9.97 18.65 -4.88
N ALA A 125 9.98 19.02 -6.16
CA ALA A 125 8.87 19.73 -6.78
C ALA A 125 7.66 18.81 -6.96
N ASP A 126 7.88 17.54 -7.31
CA ASP A 126 6.81 16.55 -7.39
C ASP A 126 6.21 16.24 -6.01
N ILE A 127 7.06 16.12 -4.98
CA ILE A 127 6.60 15.98 -3.58
C ILE A 127 5.71 17.16 -3.19
N ALA A 128 6.10 18.39 -3.52
CA ALA A 128 5.28 19.57 -3.26
C ALA A 128 3.95 19.57 -4.05
N ALA A 129 3.96 19.08 -5.31
CA ALA A 129 2.75 18.93 -6.10
C ALA A 129 1.78 17.90 -5.50
N VAL A 130 2.29 16.78 -5.00
CA VAL A 130 1.48 15.78 -4.28
C VAL A 130 0.95 16.34 -2.96
N ALA A 131 1.74 17.14 -2.24
CA ALA A 131 1.27 17.80 -1.03
C ALA A 131 0.09 18.76 -1.31
N ALA A 132 0.13 19.48 -2.43
CA ALA A 132 -1.00 20.32 -2.86
C ALA A 132 -2.26 19.50 -3.19
N ILE A 133 -2.10 18.32 -3.81
CA ILE A 133 -3.22 17.38 -4.03
C ILE A 133 -3.78 16.92 -2.68
N GLN A 134 -2.91 16.50 -1.76
CA GLN A 134 -3.31 16.08 -0.41
C GLN A 134 -4.09 17.17 0.33
N ASP A 135 -3.65 18.43 0.24
CA ASP A 135 -4.33 19.59 0.86
C ASP A 135 -5.74 19.84 0.30
N ALA A 136 -5.97 19.44 -0.94
CA ALA A 136 -7.25 19.61 -1.62
C ALA A 136 -8.21 18.42 -1.42
N ILE A 137 -7.75 17.30 -0.84
CA ILE A 137 -8.63 16.21 -0.40
C ILE A 137 -9.40 16.68 0.83
N SER A 138 -10.73 16.55 0.81
CA SER A 138 -11.56 16.97 1.94
C SER A 138 -12.54 15.89 2.39
N LEU A 139 -12.88 15.95 3.67
CA LEU A 139 -13.94 15.15 4.28
C LEU A 139 -14.93 16.09 4.95
N ALA A 140 -16.17 16.09 4.45
CA ALA A 140 -17.28 16.73 5.10
C ALA A 140 -18.03 15.69 5.93
N THR A 141 -17.90 15.75 7.25
CA THR A 141 -18.61 14.87 8.19
C THR A 141 -19.87 15.55 8.72
N GLY A 142 -20.84 14.75 9.18
CA GLY A 142 -21.98 15.27 9.94
C GLY A 142 -21.55 16.10 11.16
N ALA A 143 -22.37 17.09 11.54
CA ALA A 143 -22.08 17.99 12.68
C ALA A 143 -21.95 17.24 14.02
N ASP A 144 -22.53 16.05 14.10
CA ASP A 144 -22.56 15.18 15.28
C ASP A 144 -21.58 14.00 15.19
N ALA A 145 -20.55 14.07 14.32
CA ALA A 145 -19.55 13.02 14.20
C ALA A 145 -18.86 12.75 15.54
N THR A 146 -18.90 11.50 15.97
CA THR A 146 -18.36 11.05 17.25
C THR A 146 -16.96 10.46 17.09
N PRO A 147 -16.02 10.73 18.01
CA PRO A 147 -14.73 10.05 17.99
C PRO A 147 -14.89 8.54 18.14
N PHE A 148 -14.11 7.78 17.38
CA PHE A 148 -14.02 6.34 17.57
C PHE A 148 -13.45 6.04 18.95
N GLU A 149 -14.18 5.23 19.73
CA GLU A 149 -13.76 4.71 21.03
C GLU A 149 -13.45 3.22 20.90
N SER A 150 -12.16 2.87 20.96
CA SER A 150 -11.75 1.45 20.91
C SER A 150 -12.28 0.71 22.15
N PRO A 151 -12.87 -0.49 21.97
CA PRO A 151 -13.09 -1.40 23.09
C PRO A 151 -11.79 -1.71 23.83
N GLU A 152 -11.89 -2.02 25.12
CA GLU A 152 -10.75 -2.43 25.94
C GLU A 152 -10.41 -3.89 25.62
N TYR A 153 -9.41 -4.12 24.77
CA TYR A 153 -8.90 -5.45 24.44
C TYR A 153 -7.76 -5.88 25.38
N ASP A 154 -7.64 -7.17 25.64
CA ASP A 154 -6.49 -7.75 26.31
C ASP A 154 -5.31 -7.78 25.33
N THR A 155 -4.35 -6.88 25.53
CA THR A 155 -3.22 -6.72 24.60
C THR A 155 -2.35 -7.96 24.51
N ALA A 156 -2.24 -8.74 25.60
CA ALA A 156 -1.43 -9.96 25.61
C ALA A 156 -1.98 -11.02 24.65
N SER A 157 -3.29 -11.31 24.72
CA SER A 157 -3.92 -12.26 23.79
C SER A 157 -4.04 -11.74 22.36
N LEU A 158 -4.15 -10.42 22.18
CA LEU A 158 -4.11 -9.78 20.86
C LEU A 158 -2.74 -9.98 20.20
N ASP A 159 -1.65 -9.70 20.92
CA ASP A 159 -0.29 -9.87 20.40
C ASP A 159 0.03 -11.35 20.15
N GLU A 160 -0.35 -12.26 21.06
CA GLU A 160 -0.17 -13.71 20.86
C GLU A 160 -0.92 -14.21 19.61
N THR A 161 -2.16 -13.76 19.41
CA THR A 161 -2.94 -14.11 18.22
C THR A 161 -2.31 -13.52 16.95
N ARG A 162 -1.84 -12.27 16.99
CA ARG A 162 -1.14 -11.64 15.85
C ARG A 162 0.09 -12.44 15.47
N ASP A 163 0.93 -12.81 16.43
CA ASP A 163 2.16 -13.54 16.19
C ASP A 163 1.90 -14.93 15.59
N ALA A 164 0.85 -15.62 16.03
CA ALA A 164 0.44 -16.90 15.45
C ALA A 164 -0.02 -16.74 13.98
N LEU A 165 -0.78 -15.68 13.67
CA LEU A 165 -1.21 -15.37 12.29
C LEU A 165 -0.02 -14.97 11.41
N LEU A 166 0.92 -14.18 11.93
CA LEU A 166 2.16 -13.84 11.24
C LEU A 166 3.02 -15.08 10.97
N ALA A 167 3.02 -16.08 11.85
CA ALA A 167 3.70 -17.35 11.60
C ALA A 167 3.06 -18.12 10.43
N LEU A 168 1.72 -18.13 10.32
CA LEU A 168 1.01 -18.70 9.16
C LEU A 168 1.30 -17.93 7.87
N ALA A 169 1.37 -16.59 7.94
CA ALA A 169 1.62 -15.74 6.78
C ALA A 169 2.95 -16.03 6.08
N ARG A 170 3.97 -16.51 6.79
CA ARG A 170 5.33 -16.76 6.23
C ARG A 170 5.36 -17.74 5.07
N ASN A 171 4.39 -18.65 4.99
CA ASN A 171 4.32 -19.66 3.93
C ASN A 171 3.26 -19.35 2.87
N LEU A 172 2.61 -18.18 2.94
CA LEU A 172 1.73 -17.73 1.86
C LEU A 172 2.58 -17.39 0.63
N THR A 173 2.18 -17.92 -0.52
CA THR A 173 2.83 -17.65 -1.81
C THR A 173 2.32 -16.37 -2.47
N GLY A 174 1.30 -15.73 -1.89
CA GLY A 174 0.70 -14.49 -2.37
C GLY A 174 -0.40 -13.99 -1.41
N PHE A 175 -0.89 -12.78 -1.67
CA PHE A 175 -1.99 -12.14 -0.96
C PHE A 175 -3.30 -12.16 -1.78
N ASP A 176 -3.43 -13.11 -2.71
CA ASP A 176 -4.66 -13.31 -3.48
C ASP A 176 -5.83 -13.58 -2.53
N ARG A 177 -6.97 -12.92 -2.79
CA ARG A 177 -8.20 -13.02 -1.98
C ARG A 177 -8.00 -12.73 -0.49
N THR A 178 -6.96 -11.98 -0.14
CA THR A 178 -6.73 -11.52 1.24
C THR A 178 -7.47 -10.23 1.55
N PHE A 179 -7.53 -9.32 0.59
CA PHE A 179 -8.10 -7.98 0.72
C PHE A 179 -9.19 -7.77 -0.34
N GLY A 180 -10.30 -7.12 0.03
CA GLY A 180 -11.44 -6.92 -0.86
C GLY A 180 -12.76 -6.85 -0.08
N ALA A 181 -13.87 -6.82 -0.82
CA ALA A 181 -15.19 -6.90 -0.22
C ALA A 181 -15.37 -8.29 0.42
N LYS A 182 -16.30 -8.40 1.37
CA LYS A 182 -16.52 -9.65 2.14
C LYS A 182 -16.73 -10.91 1.28
N HIS A 183 -17.33 -10.75 0.09
CA HIS A 183 -17.62 -11.86 -0.82
C HIS A 183 -16.46 -12.21 -1.78
N GLU A 184 -15.43 -11.38 -1.84
CA GLU A 184 -14.27 -11.56 -2.73
C GLU A 184 -13.11 -12.27 -2.02
N VAL A 185 -13.03 -12.12 -0.71
CA VAL A 185 -11.96 -12.69 0.11
C VAL A 185 -12.18 -14.16 0.45
N ASP A 186 -11.08 -14.86 0.74
CA ASP A 186 -11.11 -16.12 1.48
C ASP A 186 -11.02 -15.80 2.99
N PRO A 187 -11.94 -16.30 3.84
CA PRO A 187 -11.97 -15.91 5.26
C PRO A 187 -10.68 -16.20 6.03
N VAL A 188 -9.98 -17.30 5.72
CA VAL A 188 -8.72 -17.64 6.40
C VAL A 188 -7.61 -16.70 5.94
N ARG A 189 -7.55 -16.40 4.64
CA ARG A 189 -6.57 -15.46 4.09
C ARG A 189 -6.83 -14.04 4.57
N HIS A 190 -8.08 -13.60 4.67
CA HIS A 190 -8.49 -12.31 5.23
C HIS A 190 -8.02 -12.15 6.68
N LEU A 191 -8.26 -13.15 7.53
CA LEU A 191 -7.80 -13.16 8.92
C LEU A 191 -6.27 -13.03 9.01
N ILE A 192 -5.53 -13.84 8.24
CA ILE A 192 -4.06 -13.79 8.21
C ILE A 192 -3.57 -12.43 7.67
N GLY A 193 -4.21 -11.91 6.63
CA GLY A 193 -3.90 -10.63 6.01
C GLY A 193 -4.13 -9.44 6.92
N THR A 194 -5.14 -9.50 7.79
CA THR A 194 -5.41 -8.45 8.78
C THR A 194 -4.20 -8.27 9.71
N ALA A 195 -3.52 -9.35 10.07
CA ALA A 195 -2.27 -9.30 10.84
C ALA A 195 -1.05 -8.91 9.97
N ALA A 196 -0.92 -9.51 8.79
CA ALA A 196 0.31 -9.45 7.99
C ALA A 196 0.46 -8.20 7.13
N GLY A 197 -0.62 -7.51 6.81
CA GLY A 197 -0.62 -6.40 5.86
C GLY A 197 -1.88 -5.55 5.96
N TRP A 198 -2.23 -5.13 7.18
CA TRP A 198 -3.42 -4.32 7.42
C TRP A 198 -3.54 -3.16 6.41
N GLY A 199 -4.69 -3.05 5.74
CA GLY A 199 -4.94 -2.00 4.75
C GLY A 199 -4.27 -2.25 3.40
N GLY A 200 -3.87 -3.50 3.10
CA GLY A 200 -3.47 -3.91 1.76
C GLY A 200 -4.58 -3.70 0.73
N LEU A 201 -4.21 -3.35 -0.50
CA LEU A 201 -5.18 -3.21 -1.59
C LEU A 201 -5.67 -4.59 -2.08
N PRO A 202 -6.92 -4.69 -2.57
CA PRO A 202 -7.38 -5.87 -3.29
C PRO A 202 -6.49 -6.20 -4.49
N SER A 203 -6.43 -7.46 -4.92
CA SER A 203 -5.54 -7.88 -6.01
C SER A 203 -5.87 -7.26 -7.37
N SER A 204 -7.12 -6.82 -7.57
CA SER A 204 -7.56 -6.01 -8.72
C SER A 204 -6.99 -4.59 -8.72
N GLU A 205 -6.56 -4.10 -7.56
CA GLU A 205 -6.07 -2.74 -7.35
C GLU A 205 -4.55 -2.68 -7.23
N ALA A 206 -3.94 -3.68 -6.58
CA ALA A 206 -2.50 -3.87 -6.60
C ALA A 206 -2.12 -5.34 -6.49
N SER A 207 -1.24 -5.79 -7.38
CA SER A 207 -0.62 -7.12 -7.32
C SER A 207 0.88 -7.00 -7.10
N TYR A 208 1.43 -7.95 -6.35
CA TYR A 208 2.82 -7.94 -5.91
C TYR A 208 3.52 -9.23 -6.32
N LEU A 209 4.58 -9.13 -7.10
CA LEU A 209 5.43 -10.26 -7.47
C LEU A 209 6.77 -10.13 -6.74
N GLY A 210 6.95 -10.95 -5.70
CA GLY A 210 8.22 -11.05 -4.98
C GLY A 210 9.19 -11.95 -5.73
N VAL A 211 10.40 -11.46 -5.97
CA VAL A 211 11.46 -12.22 -6.63
C VAL A 211 12.69 -12.25 -5.74
N ASP A 212 13.14 -13.45 -5.43
CA ASP A 212 14.46 -13.72 -4.87
C ASP A 212 15.31 -14.43 -5.93
N PRO A 213 16.19 -13.69 -6.65
CA PRO A 213 17.00 -14.26 -7.71
C PRO A 213 18.00 -15.30 -7.20
N ARG A 214 18.39 -15.24 -5.92
CA ARG A 214 19.51 -16.01 -5.34
C ARG A 214 20.81 -15.86 -6.16
N LEU A 215 21.00 -14.69 -6.76
CA LEU A 215 22.20 -14.33 -7.51
C LEU A 215 23.18 -13.56 -6.63
N PRO A 216 24.51 -13.70 -6.83
CA PRO A 216 25.50 -12.92 -6.10
C PRO A 216 25.38 -11.43 -6.46
N VAL A 217 26.04 -10.57 -5.68
CA VAL A 217 26.24 -9.16 -6.07
C VAL A 217 26.99 -9.13 -7.40
N GLY A 218 26.44 -8.41 -8.38
CA GLY A 218 26.89 -8.36 -9.76
C GLY A 218 26.13 -7.26 -10.51
N THR A 219 26.16 -7.30 -11.83
CA THR A 219 25.36 -6.40 -12.68
C THR A 219 24.36 -7.21 -13.47
N TYR A 220 23.08 -6.81 -13.38
CA TYR A 220 21.97 -7.47 -14.05
C TYR A 220 21.05 -6.42 -14.66
N GLU A 221 20.31 -6.82 -15.68
CA GLU A 221 19.32 -5.96 -16.32
C GLU A 221 18.01 -6.71 -16.53
N LEU A 222 16.93 -5.95 -16.52
CA LEU A 222 15.59 -6.36 -16.89
C LEU A 222 14.99 -5.30 -17.80
N THR A 223 14.46 -5.69 -18.95
CA THR A 223 13.74 -4.75 -19.81
C THR A 223 12.25 -5.08 -19.76
N VAL A 224 11.44 -4.05 -19.47
CA VAL A 224 10.00 -4.15 -19.26
C VAL A 224 9.28 -3.34 -20.33
N ALA A 225 8.31 -3.95 -21.01
CA ALA A 225 7.49 -3.32 -22.04
C ALA A 225 6.05 -3.83 -21.94
N ASP A 226 5.10 -3.02 -22.41
CA ASP A 226 3.69 -3.39 -22.60
C ASP A 226 3.04 -4.06 -21.39
N VAL A 227 3.32 -3.54 -20.18
CA VAL A 227 2.75 -4.07 -18.94
C VAL A 227 1.25 -3.74 -18.89
N PRO A 228 0.36 -4.74 -18.74
CA PRO A 228 -1.09 -4.52 -18.78
C PRO A 228 -1.58 -4.03 -17.40
N VAL A 229 -1.25 -2.78 -17.08
CA VAL A 229 -1.69 -2.05 -15.88
C VAL A 229 -2.38 -0.75 -16.28
N ASP A 230 -3.45 -0.39 -15.57
CA ASP A 230 -4.16 0.88 -15.78
C ASP A 230 -3.69 2.00 -14.84
N GLY A 231 -2.85 1.67 -13.86
CA GLY A 231 -2.14 2.65 -13.03
C GLY A 231 -0.69 2.78 -13.46
N PHE A 232 0.19 2.05 -12.79
CA PHE A 232 1.63 2.04 -13.05
C PHE A 232 2.24 0.74 -12.54
N TRP A 233 3.51 0.50 -12.86
CA TRP A 233 4.29 -0.57 -12.26
C TRP A 233 5.57 -0.04 -11.67
N SER A 234 6.07 -0.69 -10.62
CA SER A 234 7.36 -0.37 -10.01
C SER A 234 8.15 -1.63 -9.65
N ILE A 235 9.47 -1.47 -9.53
CA ILE A 235 10.39 -2.47 -9.01
C ILE A 235 11.19 -1.84 -7.88
N SER A 236 11.04 -2.37 -6.67
CA SER A 236 11.81 -1.95 -5.49
C SER A 236 12.78 -3.05 -5.06
N VAL A 237 14.02 -2.69 -4.74
CA VAL A 237 15.05 -3.62 -4.26
C VAL A 237 15.19 -3.55 -2.74
N TYR A 238 15.33 -4.71 -2.12
CA TYR A 238 15.47 -4.90 -0.68
C TYR A 238 16.67 -5.79 -0.35
N ASN A 239 17.23 -5.62 0.85
CA ASN A 239 18.23 -6.52 1.41
C ASN A 239 17.62 -7.85 1.88
N ALA A 240 18.46 -8.77 2.36
CA ALA A 240 18.05 -10.10 2.83
C ALA A 240 16.97 -10.09 3.94
N LYS A 241 16.80 -8.96 4.63
CA LYS A 241 15.78 -8.78 5.69
C LYS A 241 14.48 -8.15 5.16
N GLY A 242 14.42 -7.80 3.87
CA GLY A 242 13.25 -7.17 3.25
C GLY A 242 13.18 -5.65 3.44
N PHE A 243 14.27 -5.00 3.83
CA PHE A 243 14.37 -3.55 4.01
C PHE A 243 15.16 -2.90 2.88
N PHE A 244 14.91 -1.62 2.61
CA PHE A 244 15.77 -0.85 1.71
C PHE A 244 17.18 -0.78 2.29
N GLU A 245 18.21 -0.93 1.45
CA GLU A 245 19.60 -0.79 1.86
C GLU A 245 20.09 0.62 1.48
N PRO A 246 20.36 1.51 2.46
CA PRO A 246 20.91 2.83 2.18
C PRO A 246 22.13 2.76 1.26
N ASN A 247 22.17 3.63 0.25
CA ASN A 247 23.23 3.62 -0.76
C ASN A 247 23.52 5.04 -1.24
N GLU A 248 24.73 5.26 -1.75
CA GLU A 248 25.23 6.59 -2.14
C GLU A 248 24.41 7.26 -3.27
N ARG A 249 23.67 6.47 -4.06
CA ARG A 249 22.77 6.99 -5.11
C ARG A 249 21.43 7.46 -4.59
N GLY A 250 21.02 7.04 -3.38
CA GLY A 250 19.65 7.22 -2.91
C GLY A 250 18.62 6.53 -3.82
N ALA A 251 19.03 5.49 -4.56
CA ALA A 251 18.20 4.80 -5.54
C ALA A 251 17.69 3.48 -4.96
N TYR A 252 16.38 3.26 -5.01
CA TYR A 252 15.73 2.12 -4.35
C TYR A 252 14.61 1.49 -5.18
N THR A 253 13.98 2.29 -6.05
CA THR A 253 12.81 1.91 -6.83
C THR A 253 12.89 2.54 -8.21
N VAL A 254 12.42 1.82 -9.22
CA VAL A 254 12.17 2.35 -10.58
C VAL A 254 10.74 2.02 -10.97
N ASN A 255 10.03 2.98 -11.56
CA ASN A 255 8.67 2.79 -12.08
C ASN A 255 8.55 3.35 -13.51
N ASN A 256 7.46 3.06 -14.22
CA ASN A 256 7.26 3.50 -15.61
C ASN A 256 6.84 4.97 -15.80
N ILE A 257 6.61 5.69 -14.71
CA ILE A 257 6.22 7.10 -14.73
C ILE A 257 7.45 7.99 -14.58
N THR A 258 8.34 7.68 -13.65
CA THR A 258 9.54 8.46 -13.33
C THR A 258 10.82 7.88 -13.95
N GLY A 259 10.80 6.60 -14.33
CA GLY A 259 11.93 5.93 -14.98
C GLY A 259 12.19 6.43 -16.39
N VAL A 260 13.46 6.45 -16.78
CA VAL A 260 13.87 6.86 -18.13
C VAL A 260 13.50 5.76 -19.13
N ARG A 261 12.70 6.11 -20.13
CA ARG A 261 12.28 5.19 -21.19
C ARG A 261 13.32 5.05 -22.30
N ASN A 262 13.39 3.86 -22.88
CA ASN A 262 14.13 3.57 -24.09
C ASN A 262 13.39 4.16 -25.32
N ALA A 263 14.10 4.22 -26.46
CA ALA A 263 13.55 4.77 -27.70
C ALA A 263 12.36 3.98 -28.26
N ASP A 264 12.25 2.69 -27.92
CA ASP A 264 11.14 1.81 -28.29
C ASP A 264 9.95 1.86 -27.32
N GLY A 265 10.03 2.70 -26.28
CA GLY A 265 9.00 2.85 -25.25
C GLY A 265 9.11 1.89 -24.08
N SER A 266 10.03 0.91 -24.12
CA SER A 266 10.33 0.04 -22.97
C SER A 266 11.11 0.78 -21.87
N THR A 267 11.22 0.17 -20.69
CA THR A 267 12.08 0.65 -19.60
C THR A 267 13.06 -0.45 -19.19
N THR A 268 14.35 -0.18 -19.28
CA THR A 268 15.39 -1.07 -18.73
C THR A 268 15.69 -0.67 -17.30
N VAL A 269 15.49 -1.60 -16.36
CA VAL A 269 15.87 -1.50 -14.95
C VAL A 269 17.17 -2.26 -14.74
N ARG A 270 18.11 -1.62 -14.04
CA ARG A 270 19.48 -2.11 -13.85
C ARG A 270 19.75 -2.35 -12.38
N PHE A 271 20.32 -3.50 -12.06
CA PHE A 271 20.61 -3.93 -10.70
C PHE A 271 22.11 -4.10 -10.53
N GLY A 272 22.72 -3.36 -9.60
CA GLY A 272 24.14 -3.46 -9.32
C GLY A 272 24.90 -2.14 -9.40
N ASP A 273 26.23 -2.27 -9.45
CA ASP A 273 27.14 -1.13 -9.56
C ASP A 273 27.28 -0.69 -11.02
N TYR A 274 26.62 0.42 -11.36
CA TYR A 274 26.70 1.08 -12.67
C TYR A 274 27.32 2.47 -12.52
N PRO A 275 27.87 3.08 -13.59
CA PRO A 275 28.31 4.48 -13.60
C PRO A 275 27.17 5.46 -13.26
N ALA A 276 27.47 6.53 -12.50
CA ALA A 276 26.48 7.44 -11.89
C ALA A 276 25.44 8.02 -12.89
N ASP A 277 25.86 8.26 -14.12
CA ASP A 277 25.06 8.80 -15.22
C ASP A 277 24.12 7.79 -15.88
N VAL A 278 24.28 6.49 -15.58
CA VAL A 278 23.39 5.44 -16.09
C VAL A 278 22.04 5.51 -15.37
N PRO A 279 20.93 5.73 -16.10
CA PRO A 279 19.61 5.83 -15.51
C PRO A 279 19.05 4.47 -15.10
N ASN A 280 18.03 4.50 -14.24
CA ASN A 280 17.29 3.34 -13.75
C ASN A 280 18.18 2.27 -13.07
N ALA A 281 19.32 2.68 -12.51
CA ALA A 281 20.25 1.80 -11.81
C ALA A 281 20.01 1.83 -10.29
N ILE A 282 19.71 0.66 -9.74
CA ILE A 282 19.51 0.44 -8.31
C ILE A 282 20.68 -0.40 -7.79
N PRO A 283 21.50 0.10 -6.84
CA PRO A 283 22.51 -0.72 -6.18
C PRO A 283 21.89 -1.93 -5.48
N ILE A 284 22.62 -3.05 -5.47
CA ILE A 284 22.22 -4.29 -4.80
C ILE A 284 23.22 -4.67 -3.71
N THR A 285 22.77 -5.43 -2.73
CA THR A 285 23.57 -5.94 -1.62
C THR A 285 23.50 -7.47 -1.56
N GLU A 286 24.26 -8.09 -0.66
CA GLU A 286 24.20 -9.53 -0.45
C GLU A 286 22.79 -9.97 -0.02
N GLY A 287 22.28 -11.04 -0.65
CA GLY A 287 20.91 -11.53 -0.40
C GLY A 287 19.82 -10.58 -0.87
N TRP A 288 20.12 -9.72 -1.85
CA TRP A 288 19.12 -8.85 -2.45
C TRP A 288 17.93 -9.63 -3.02
N ASN A 289 16.76 -9.02 -2.87
CA ASN A 289 15.51 -9.46 -3.48
C ASN A 289 14.78 -8.21 -3.98
N TYR A 290 13.79 -8.40 -4.85
CA TYR A 290 12.99 -7.27 -5.32
C TYR A 290 11.52 -7.61 -5.33
N LEU A 291 10.70 -6.56 -5.24
CA LEU A 291 9.26 -6.63 -5.35
C LEU A 291 8.83 -5.83 -6.57
N VAL A 292 8.10 -6.48 -7.46
CA VAL A 292 7.36 -5.81 -8.52
C VAL A 292 5.99 -5.46 -7.98
N ARG A 293 5.56 -4.21 -8.13
CA ARG A 293 4.20 -3.76 -7.86
C ARG A 293 3.50 -3.44 -9.16
N LEU A 294 2.28 -3.92 -9.32
CA LEU A 294 1.43 -3.71 -10.49
C LEU A 294 0.16 -3.05 -9.98
N TYR A 295 -0.06 -1.78 -10.30
CA TYR A 295 -1.23 -1.00 -9.84
C TYR A 295 -2.32 -1.03 -10.91
N ARG A 296 -3.52 -1.43 -10.49
CA ARG A 296 -4.67 -1.74 -11.35
C ARG A 296 -4.28 -2.73 -12.47
N PRO A 297 -3.79 -3.93 -12.12
CA PRO A 297 -3.44 -4.95 -13.10
C PRO A 297 -4.69 -5.42 -13.85
N ARG A 298 -4.57 -5.57 -15.16
CA ARG A 298 -5.61 -6.17 -15.98
C ARG A 298 -5.58 -7.70 -15.88
N ALA A 299 -6.60 -8.35 -16.45
CA ALA A 299 -6.81 -9.80 -16.35
C ALA A 299 -5.63 -10.62 -16.89
N GLU A 300 -4.87 -10.07 -17.85
CA GLU A 300 -3.73 -10.72 -18.50
C GLU A 300 -2.63 -11.14 -17.52
N ILE A 301 -2.48 -10.40 -16.41
CA ILE A 301 -1.53 -10.75 -15.33
C ILE A 301 -2.05 -11.92 -14.51
N ALA A 302 -3.34 -11.95 -14.22
CA ALA A 302 -3.96 -12.98 -13.37
C ALA A 302 -4.17 -14.31 -14.12
N ASP A 303 -4.47 -14.26 -15.42
CA ASP A 303 -4.63 -15.44 -16.26
C ASP A 303 -3.32 -15.97 -16.86
N GLY A 304 -2.24 -15.19 -16.75
CA GLY A 304 -0.89 -15.55 -17.20
C GLY A 304 -0.65 -15.43 -18.70
N SER A 305 -1.59 -14.83 -19.46
CA SER A 305 -1.37 -14.49 -20.87
C SER A 305 -0.30 -13.42 -21.06
N TRP A 306 -0.03 -12.64 -20.00
CA TRP A 306 1.15 -11.79 -19.89
C TRP A 306 1.92 -12.12 -18.60
N THR A 307 3.25 -12.24 -18.69
CA THR A 307 4.11 -12.47 -17.54
C THR A 307 5.15 -11.38 -17.41
N PHE A 308 5.45 -11.00 -16.17
CA PHE A 308 6.49 -10.01 -15.92
C PHE A 308 7.85 -10.59 -16.34
N PRO A 309 8.67 -9.84 -17.10
CA PRO A 309 9.93 -10.36 -17.59
C PRO A 309 10.89 -10.69 -16.44
N THR A 310 11.84 -11.58 -16.71
CA THR A 310 12.87 -12.02 -15.76
C THR A 310 14.21 -11.39 -16.08
N LEU A 311 15.13 -11.37 -15.10
CA LEU A 311 16.49 -10.87 -15.29
C LEU A 311 17.19 -11.56 -16.45
N ASN A 312 17.97 -10.78 -17.20
CA ASN A 312 18.97 -11.30 -18.12
C ASN A 312 20.21 -11.68 -17.29
N VAL A 313 20.50 -12.98 -17.21
CA VAL A 313 21.61 -13.56 -16.43
C VAL A 313 22.69 -14.11 -17.36
#